data_AF-Q9V333-F1
#
_entry.id   AF-Q9V333-F1
#
_cell.length_a   1.000
_cell.length_b   1.000
_cell.length_c   1.000
_cell.angle_alpha   90.00
_cell.angle_beta   90.00
_cell.angle_gamma   90.00
#
_symmetry.space_group_name_H-M   'P 1'
#
loop_
_entity.id
_entity.type
_entity.pdbx_description
1 polymer ?
#
loop_
_entity_poly.entity_id
_entity_poly.type
_entity_poly.pdbx_seq_one_letter_code
_entity_poly.pdbx_strand_id
1 'polypeptide(L)'
;MSTRSSFADEEQNKVPRIMTFRPSYEEFQNFSAYIEYIESRGAHLAGLAKIQPPAEWVPRKSGYDIDNINMTIPAPICQVVTGAHGVYQQINIQQRRQMTLRQFMEKANSELHQTPRHFDYDDLERKYWKNITYISPLYAADVKGSLSDEDLDVWNIGRLDTILNLVNTDYNIIIDGVNTAYLYFGMWKSSFAWHTEDMDLYSINYLHFGAPKTWYAIPPAYGRRLEKLANETFSENYQECNAYLRHKMTMISPKVLRQHNIPYNKITQEAGEIMITFPFGYHAGFNHGFNGAESTNFASKRWIEYGKRASICRCRSDMVKISMETFVRRFQPERYDNWLKGQDMGCHPEEPGKICAAAPPTLNEYEKQENLRAAKSEEESPQKRGCSLAGNGCERNAESAEDVDDKASVSSYSSCRQLQPVVKLRKLPTIASVPEPSSAPKRYDFNTEAVVRVKRLWNELPCPDRGANLLTNGVVKNTKRMRFQTKVLTLDDED
;
A
#
# COMPACT_ATOMS: atom_id res chain seq x y z
N MET A 1 4.14 41.73 32.12
CA MET A 1 4.62 41.03 30.91
C MET A 1 4.69 39.54 31.19
N SER A 2 3.60 38.78 30.98
CA SER A 2 3.58 37.33 30.74
C SER A 2 2.11 36.86 30.74
N THR A 3 1.43 36.95 29.59
CA THR A 3 0.06 36.42 29.42
C THR A 3 -0.13 35.70 28.08
N ARG A 4 0.96 35.28 27.42
CA ARG A 4 0.89 34.51 26.17
C ARG A 4 0.99 32.99 26.33
N SER A 5 1.04 32.47 27.56
CA SER A 5 1.24 31.03 27.81
C SER A 5 -0.04 30.22 28.04
N SER A 6 -1.17 30.83 28.46
CA SER A 6 -2.34 30.04 28.90
C SER A 6 -3.24 29.54 27.78
N PHE A 7 -3.29 30.23 26.63
CA PHE A 7 -4.18 29.85 25.52
C PHE A 7 -3.68 28.63 24.72
N ALA A 8 -2.38 28.39 24.67
CA ALA A 8 -1.82 27.24 23.94
C ALA A 8 -2.03 25.91 24.69
N ASP A 9 -2.00 25.94 26.02
CA ASP A 9 -2.14 24.73 26.85
C ASP A 9 -3.59 24.21 26.92
N GLU A 10 -4.60 25.10 26.91
CA GLU A 10 -6.01 24.68 26.91
C GLU A 10 -6.44 23.99 25.61
N GLU A 11 -5.93 24.44 24.46
CA GLU A 11 -6.23 23.82 23.16
C GLU A 11 -5.50 22.47 23.01
N GLN A 12 -4.28 22.35 23.55
CA GLN A 12 -3.53 21.09 23.59
C GLN A 12 -4.21 20.02 24.46
N ASN A 13 -4.94 20.40 25.50
CA ASN A 13 -5.70 19.44 26.33
C ASN A 13 -6.88 18.78 25.59
N LYS A 14 -7.30 19.32 24.44
CA LYS A 14 -8.35 18.72 23.59
C LYS A 14 -7.81 17.80 22.51
N VAL A 15 -6.50 17.76 22.28
CA VAL A 15 -5.88 16.91 21.26
C VAL A 15 -5.74 15.49 21.82
N PRO A 16 -6.35 14.47 21.19
CA PRO A 16 -6.18 13.09 21.62
C PRO A 16 -4.70 12.69 21.64
N ARG A 17 -4.24 12.08 22.73
CA ARG A 17 -2.84 11.68 22.93
C ARG A 17 -2.60 10.21 22.61
N ILE A 18 -1.41 9.88 22.13
CA ILE A 18 -0.99 8.49 21.90
C ILE A 18 -1.03 7.74 23.24
N MET A 19 -1.78 6.63 23.27
CA MET A 19 -1.90 5.77 24.44
C MET A 19 -0.89 4.62 24.38
N THR A 20 -0.38 4.22 25.54
CA THR A 20 0.47 3.03 25.70
C THR A 20 -0.26 1.99 26.54
N PHE A 21 -0.38 0.77 26.01
CA PHE A 21 -1.06 -0.34 26.66
C PHE A 21 -0.06 -1.44 27.07
N ARG A 22 -0.37 -2.14 28.17
CA ARG A 22 0.41 -3.25 28.73
C ARG A 22 -0.51 -4.42 29.05
N PRO A 23 -0.92 -5.20 28.03
CA PRO A 23 -1.80 -6.34 28.24
C PRO A 23 -1.15 -7.39 29.13
N SER A 24 -1.97 -8.05 29.95
CA SER A 24 -1.65 -9.38 30.47
C SER A 24 -1.58 -10.41 29.34
N TYR A 25 -0.92 -11.55 29.56
CA TYR A 25 -0.86 -12.59 28.53
C TYR A 25 -2.24 -13.08 28.11
N GLU A 26 -3.21 -13.19 29.03
CA GLU A 26 -4.60 -13.56 28.75
C GLU A 26 -5.29 -12.55 27.81
N GLU A 27 -5.19 -11.25 28.10
CA GLU A 27 -5.72 -10.19 27.22
C GLU A 27 -5.02 -10.19 25.85
N PHE A 28 -3.75 -10.59 25.81
CA PHE A 28 -2.95 -10.61 24.58
C PHE A 28 -3.27 -11.79 23.67
N GLN A 29 -3.95 -12.85 24.13
CA GLN A 29 -4.22 -14.03 23.28
C GLN A 29 -5.09 -13.70 22.06
N ASN A 30 -6.08 -12.81 22.21
CA ASN A 30 -7.02 -12.48 21.14
C ASN A 30 -6.72 -11.09 20.55
N PHE A 31 -5.99 -11.07 19.43
CA PHE A 31 -5.64 -9.85 18.72
C PHE A 31 -6.85 -8.96 18.42
N SER A 32 -7.86 -9.50 17.73
CA SER A 32 -9.03 -8.71 17.29
C SER A 32 -9.82 -8.13 18.47
N ALA A 33 -10.04 -8.92 19.53
CA ALA A 33 -10.72 -8.44 20.73
C ALA A 33 -9.91 -7.36 21.45
N TYR A 34 -8.58 -7.48 21.48
CA TYR A 34 -7.73 -6.47 22.11
C TYR A 34 -7.67 -5.17 21.31
N ILE A 35 -7.69 -5.24 19.97
CA ILE A 35 -7.86 -4.05 19.12
C ILE A 35 -9.19 -3.35 19.42
N GLU A 36 -10.30 -4.09 19.52
CA GLU A 36 -11.60 -3.51 19.91
C GLU A 36 -11.55 -2.87 21.32
N TYR A 37 -10.86 -3.51 22.27
CA TYR A 37 -10.66 -2.96 23.61
C TYR A 37 -9.90 -1.63 23.58
N ILE A 38 -8.74 -1.53 22.92
CA ILE A 38 -7.99 -0.26 22.87
C ILE A 38 -8.78 0.83 22.13
N GLU A 39 -9.60 0.47 21.15
CA GLU A 39 -10.52 1.40 20.51
C GLU A 39 -11.59 1.92 21.47
N SER A 40 -12.18 1.04 22.30
CA SER A 40 -13.16 1.44 23.33
C SER A 40 -12.57 2.41 24.36
N ARG A 41 -11.24 2.39 24.55
CA ARG A 41 -10.50 3.34 25.39
C ARG A 41 -10.15 4.65 24.70
N GLY A 42 -10.49 4.81 23.42
CA GLY A 42 -10.22 6.02 22.63
C GLY A 42 -8.85 6.07 21.97
N ALA A 43 -8.09 4.95 21.93
CA ALA A 43 -6.74 4.93 21.35
C ALA A 43 -6.70 5.38 19.88
N HIS A 44 -7.73 5.00 19.11
CA HIS A 44 -7.88 5.34 17.70
C HIS A 44 -7.95 6.85 17.42
N LEU A 45 -8.39 7.64 18.41
CA LEU A 45 -8.52 9.09 18.26
C LEU A 45 -7.16 9.78 18.05
N ALA A 46 -6.07 9.19 18.54
CA ALA A 46 -4.72 9.72 18.34
C ALA A 46 -4.10 9.33 16.99
N GLY A 47 -4.70 8.37 16.27
CA GLY A 47 -4.18 7.81 15.02
C GLY A 47 -3.06 6.79 15.18
N LEU A 48 -2.50 6.67 16.39
CA LEU A 48 -1.40 5.77 16.72
C LEU A 48 -1.51 5.33 18.19
N ALA A 49 -1.22 4.07 18.47
CA ALA A 49 -1.08 3.53 19.82
C ALA A 49 0.18 2.67 19.93
N LYS A 50 0.70 2.58 21.15
CA LYS A 50 1.80 1.68 21.50
C LYS A 50 1.26 0.55 22.37
N ILE A 51 1.73 -0.66 22.14
CA ILE A 51 1.47 -1.85 22.96
C ILE A 51 2.82 -2.43 23.37
N GLN A 52 3.03 -2.57 24.67
CA GLN A 52 4.17 -3.28 25.22
C GLN A 52 3.69 -4.71 25.52
N PRO A 53 4.06 -5.71 24.70
CA PRO A 53 3.58 -7.07 24.86
C PRO A 53 4.02 -7.67 26.20
N PRO A 54 3.28 -8.69 26.70
CA PRO A 54 3.65 -9.44 27.89
C PRO A 54 5.02 -10.13 27.69
N ALA A 55 5.81 -10.25 28.76
CA ALA A 55 7.18 -10.79 28.69
C ALA A 55 7.22 -12.26 28.25
N GLU A 56 6.13 -13.00 28.45
CA GLU A 56 5.91 -14.38 28.05
C GLU A 56 5.78 -14.54 26.52
N TRP A 57 5.39 -13.47 25.82
CA TRP A 57 5.30 -13.49 24.36
C TRP A 57 6.67 -13.23 23.74
N VAL A 58 7.28 -14.29 23.21
CA VAL A 58 8.59 -14.24 22.56
C VAL A 58 8.42 -14.65 21.09
N PRO A 59 8.41 -13.69 20.14
CA PRO A 59 8.13 -13.99 18.74
C PRO A 59 9.26 -14.76 18.05
N ARG A 60 10.49 -14.70 18.58
CA ARG A 60 11.65 -15.43 18.05
C ARG A 60 12.49 -16.00 19.20
N LYS A 61 12.34 -17.30 19.47
CA LYS A 61 12.96 -18.01 20.61
C LYS A 61 14.48 -18.07 20.50
N SER A 62 15.00 -18.16 19.26
CA SER A 62 16.45 -18.19 18.99
C SER A 62 17.16 -16.84 19.21
N GLY A 63 16.40 -15.76 19.48
CA GLY A 63 16.94 -14.41 19.56
C GLY A 63 17.32 -13.83 18.20
N TYR A 64 18.01 -12.69 18.22
CA TYR A 64 18.29 -11.87 17.03
C TYR A 64 19.76 -11.72 16.69
N ASP A 65 20.55 -12.77 16.94
CA ASP A 65 21.93 -12.79 16.47
C ASP A 65 21.95 -12.75 14.93
N ILE A 66 22.55 -11.69 14.38
CA ILE A 66 22.57 -11.39 12.95
C ILE A 66 23.28 -12.50 12.16
N ASP A 67 24.24 -13.20 12.78
CA ASP A 67 24.91 -14.35 12.16
C ASP A 67 23.99 -15.54 11.91
N ASN A 68 22.97 -15.69 12.75
CA ASN A 68 22.00 -16.77 12.65
C ASN A 68 20.78 -16.38 11.79
N ILE A 69 20.66 -15.10 11.41
CA ILE A 69 19.61 -14.61 10.51
C ILE A 69 20.15 -14.60 9.08
N ASN A 70 20.03 -15.76 8.41
CA ASN A 70 20.42 -15.90 7.00
C ASN A 70 19.41 -15.20 6.07
N MET A 71 19.60 -13.90 5.87
CA MET A 71 18.70 -13.08 5.06
C MET A 71 19.46 -12.18 4.09
N THR A 72 18.98 -12.16 2.85
CA THR A 72 19.45 -11.28 1.78
C THR A 72 18.42 -10.18 1.55
N ILE A 73 18.88 -8.93 1.55
CA ILE A 73 18.11 -7.75 1.19
C ILE A 73 18.26 -7.57 -0.33
N PRO A 74 17.21 -7.83 -1.12
CA PRO A 74 17.33 -7.85 -2.58
C PRO A 74 17.58 -6.46 -3.16
N ALA A 75 16.97 -5.42 -2.59
CA ALA A 75 17.00 -4.09 -3.16
C ALA A 75 16.89 -2.99 -2.09
N PRO A 76 17.98 -2.69 -1.35
CA PRO A 76 17.97 -1.59 -0.40
C PRO A 76 17.74 -0.26 -1.13
N ILE A 77 17.07 0.68 -0.48
CA ILE A 77 16.69 1.98 -1.03
C ILE A 77 17.60 3.06 -0.44
N CYS A 78 18.26 3.85 -1.28
CA CYS A 78 18.93 5.08 -0.85
C CYS A 78 17.93 6.23 -0.80
N GLN A 79 17.77 6.86 0.36
CA GLN A 79 16.78 7.91 0.58
C GLN A 79 17.42 9.29 0.41
N VAL A 80 17.25 9.88 -0.77
CA VAL A 80 17.76 11.22 -1.08
C VAL A 80 16.71 12.25 -0.69
N VAL A 81 17.05 13.14 0.24
CA VAL A 81 16.11 14.17 0.73
C VAL A 81 16.54 15.54 0.23
N THR A 82 15.58 16.27 -0.32
CA THR A 82 15.75 17.66 -0.81
C THR A 82 14.70 18.57 -0.18
N GLY A 83 15.04 19.84 0.02
CA GLY A 83 14.16 20.82 0.67
C GLY A 83 14.84 21.56 1.81
N ALA A 84 14.09 22.41 2.49
CA ALA A 84 14.62 23.29 3.54
C ALA A 84 13.53 23.70 4.54
N HIS A 85 13.95 24.31 5.65
CA HIS A 85 13.06 24.92 6.64
C HIS A 85 11.95 24.00 7.19
N GLY A 86 12.21 22.70 7.28
CA GLY A 86 11.24 21.75 7.81
C GLY A 86 10.27 21.17 6.77
N VAL A 87 10.46 21.46 5.49
CA VAL A 87 9.64 20.97 4.37
C VAL A 87 10.55 20.29 3.36
N TYR A 88 10.36 18.99 3.12
CA TYR A 88 11.24 18.20 2.27
C TYR A 88 10.49 17.21 1.39
N GLN A 89 11.09 16.89 0.24
CA GLN A 89 10.75 15.76 -0.60
C GLN A 89 11.87 14.71 -0.52
N GLN A 90 11.48 13.49 -0.18
CA GLN A 90 12.33 12.30 -0.15
C GLN A 90 12.12 11.51 -1.44
N ILE A 91 13.21 11.20 -2.13
CA ILE A 91 13.22 10.35 -3.32
C ILE A 91 13.92 9.04 -2.95
N ASN A 92 13.27 7.94 -3.28
CA ASN A 92 13.76 6.59 -3.02
C ASN A 92 14.51 6.08 -4.26
N ILE A 93 15.82 5.90 -4.17
CA ILE A 93 16.68 5.36 -5.24
C ILE A 93 17.03 3.91 -4.90
N GLN A 94 16.37 2.97 -5.57
CA GLN A 94 16.61 1.54 -5.41
C GLN A 94 18.03 1.19 -5.86
N GLN A 95 18.79 0.54 -4.98
CA GLN A 95 20.13 0.06 -5.31
C GLN A 95 20.02 -1.21 -6.16
N ARG A 96 20.90 -1.33 -7.17
CA ARG A 96 20.96 -2.54 -8.03
C ARG A 96 21.53 -3.76 -7.28
N ARG A 97 22.46 -3.52 -6.35
CA ARG A 97 23.19 -4.57 -5.65
C ARG A 97 22.40 -5.03 -4.42
N GLN A 98 22.08 -6.32 -4.39
CA GLN A 98 21.62 -6.98 -3.17
C GLN A 98 22.74 -7.00 -2.12
N MET A 99 22.37 -7.10 -0.84
CA MET A 99 23.33 -7.25 0.26
C MET A 99 22.76 -8.13 1.36
N THR A 100 23.61 -8.79 2.13
CA THR A 100 23.17 -9.56 3.31
C THR A 100 22.77 -8.62 4.45
N LEU A 101 21.99 -9.12 5.41
CA LEU A 101 21.67 -8.36 6.62
C LEU A 101 22.94 -7.96 7.40
N ARG A 102 23.94 -8.84 7.47
CA ARG A 102 25.26 -8.55 8.07
C ARG A 102 25.96 -7.38 7.38
N GLN A 103 26.01 -7.36 6.04
CA GLN A 103 26.58 -6.25 5.28
C GLN A 103 25.82 -4.94 5.53
N PHE A 104 24.49 -5.00 5.62
CA PHE A 104 23.67 -3.84 5.94
C PHE A 104 23.95 -3.31 7.35
N MET A 105 24.10 -4.19 8.35
CA MET A 105 24.48 -3.83 9.72
C MET A 105 25.86 -3.15 9.77
N GLU A 106 26.87 -3.74 9.12
CA GLU A 106 28.22 -3.17 9.05
C GLU A 106 28.20 -1.78 8.42
N LYS A 107 27.40 -1.59 7.36
CA LYS A 107 27.21 -0.28 6.73
C LYS A 107 26.49 0.71 7.65
N ALA A 108 25.42 0.28 8.32
CA ALA A 108 24.67 1.11 9.28
C ALA A 108 25.53 1.58 10.46
N ASN A 109 26.50 0.76 10.89
CA ASN A 109 27.42 1.05 11.99
C ASN A 109 28.74 1.69 11.55
N SER A 110 28.94 1.92 10.24
CA SER A 110 30.12 2.61 9.72
C SER A 110 30.19 4.06 10.20
N GLU A 111 31.39 4.65 10.23
CA GLU A 111 31.58 6.04 10.68
C GLU A 111 30.68 7.06 9.97
N LEU A 112 30.39 6.82 8.68
CA LEU A 112 29.56 7.68 7.84
C LEU A 112 28.06 7.61 8.20
N HIS A 113 27.56 6.45 8.62
CA HIS A 113 26.13 6.18 8.81
C HIS A 113 25.73 5.92 10.25
N GLN A 114 26.68 5.77 11.18
CA GLN A 114 26.38 5.50 12.57
C GLN A 114 25.57 6.64 13.21
N THR A 115 24.80 6.29 14.23
CA THR A 115 24.05 7.24 15.04
C THR A 115 25.01 8.24 15.70
N PRO A 116 24.78 9.56 15.57
CA PRO A 116 25.64 10.54 16.21
C PRO A 116 25.47 10.48 17.73
N ARG A 117 26.52 10.82 18.47
CA ARG A 117 26.42 10.98 19.94
C ARG A 117 25.31 11.96 20.27
N HIS A 118 24.48 11.63 21.25
CA HIS A 118 23.34 12.43 21.74
C HIS A 118 23.11 12.09 23.21
N PHE A 119 22.44 12.98 23.95
CA PHE A 119 22.19 12.79 25.39
C PHE A 119 20.75 12.36 25.73
N ASP A 120 19.81 12.58 24.81
CA ASP A 120 18.43 12.10 24.90
C ASP A 120 17.80 12.01 23.49
N TYR A 121 16.56 11.52 23.41
CA TYR A 121 15.82 11.40 22.15
C TYR A 121 15.46 12.75 21.53
N ASP A 122 15.29 13.80 22.32
CA ASP A 122 14.97 15.14 21.81
C ASP A 122 16.18 15.78 21.12
N ASP A 123 17.38 15.53 21.63
CA ASP A 123 18.64 15.92 20.99
C ASP A 123 18.87 15.17 19.68
N LEU A 124 18.57 13.88 19.66
CA LEU A 124 18.64 13.09 18.44
C LEU A 124 17.60 13.56 17.41
N GLU A 125 16.36 13.87 17.82
CA GLU A 125 15.32 14.47 16.97
C GLU A 125 15.78 15.80 16.36
N ARG A 126 16.39 16.69 17.14
CA ARG A 126 16.95 17.96 16.62
C ARG A 126 18.04 17.70 15.58
N LYS A 127 18.93 16.73 15.83
CA LYS A 127 19.99 16.33 14.89
C LYS A 127 19.43 15.73 13.62
N TYR A 128 18.36 14.94 13.69
CA TYR A 128 17.68 14.39 12.53
C TYR A 128 17.16 15.50 11.61
N TRP A 129 16.32 16.40 12.12
CA TRP A 129 15.72 17.46 11.30
C TRP A 129 16.75 18.49 10.82
N LYS A 130 17.83 18.72 11.58
CA LYS A 130 18.93 19.60 11.16
C LYS A 130 19.72 18.99 9.99
N ASN A 131 19.89 17.66 9.96
CA ASN A 131 20.80 17.00 9.04
C ASN A 131 20.11 16.11 7.99
N ILE A 132 18.77 16.14 7.88
CA ILE A 132 17.99 15.23 7.03
C ILE A 132 18.49 15.18 5.57
N THR A 133 18.95 16.31 5.02
CA THR A 133 19.44 16.44 3.64
C THR A 133 20.91 16.03 3.43
N TYR A 134 21.71 15.85 4.50
CA TYR A 134 23.14 15.52 4.39
C TYR A 134 23.38 14.03 4.59
N ILE A 135 24.10 13.37 3.68
CA ILE A 135 24.36 11.92 3.73
C ILE A 135 23.03 11.14 3.65
N SER A 136 22.76 10.58 2.48
CA SER A 136 21.56 9.79 2.23
C SER A 136 21.70 8.41 2.90
N PRO A 137 20.78 8.03 3.81
CA PRO A 137 20.81 6.70 4.41
C PRO A 137 20.31 5.64 3.42
N LEU A 138 20.72 4.39 3.63
CA LEU A 138 20.05 3.24 3.03
C LEU A 138 18.89 2.79 3.93
N TYR A 139 17.86 2.24 3.32
CA TYR A 139 16.74 1.64 4.01
C TYR A 139 16.34 0.36 3.29
N ALA A 140 16.34 -0.77 3.99
CA ALA A 140 15.79 -2.00 3.45
C ALA A 140 14.32 -2.06 3.84
N ALA A 141 13.46 -1.46 3.02
CA ALA A 141 12.02 -1.47 3.21
C ALA A 141 11.35 -2.54 2.35
N ASP A 142 10.17 -2.99 2.79
CA ASP A 142 9.28 -3.87 2.03
C ASP A 142 9.97 -5.20 1.62
N VAL A 143 10.83 -5.74 2.49
CA VAL A 143 11.48 -7.04 2.28
C VAL A 143 10.49 -8.14 2.70
N LYS A 144 9.98 -8.91 1.75
CA LYS A 144 9.04 -10.01 2.02
C LYS A 144 9.66 -11.04 2.96
N GLY A 145 8.97 -11.35 4.06
CA GLY A 145 9.39 -12.34 5.04
C GLY A 145 8.86 -12.06 6.44
N SER A 146 9.16 -12.96 7.38
CA SER A 146 8.90 -12.79 8.80
C SER A 146 10.16 -13.18 9.58
N LEU A 147 10.45 -12.45 10.66
CA LEU A 147 11.49 -12.82 11.63
C LEU A 147 10.92 -13.63 12.79
N SER A 148 9.59 -13.74 12.88
CA SER A 148 8.93 -14.53 13.90
C SER A 148 9.06 -16.04 13.60
N ASP A 149 9.09 -16.86 14.65
CA ASP A 149 9.12 -18.31 14.52
C ASP A 149 7.82 -18.82 13.85
N GLU A 150 7.92 -19.87 13.03
CA GLU A 150 6.78 -20.43 12.30
C GLU A 150 5.67 -20.96 13.24
N ASP A 151 6.05 -21.40 14.43
CA ASP A 151 5.16 -21.93 15.46
C ASP A 151 4.54 -20.86 16.37
N LEU A 152 4.80 -19.57 16.11
CA LEU A 152 4.17 -18.47 16.83
C LEU A 152 2.66 -18.41 16.52
N ASP A 153 1.83 -18.54 17.55
CA ASP A 153 0.37 -18.62 17.47
C ASP A 153 -0.31 -17.29 17.83
N VAL A 154 0.15 -16.61 18.87
CA VAL A 154 -0.39 -15.34 19.36
C VAL A 154 0.28 -14.17 18.64
N TRP A 155 -0.51 -13.24 18.08
CA TRP A 155 -0.02 -12.00 17.45
C TRP A 155 1.04 -12.22 16.36
N ASN A 156 0.95 -13.32 15.62
CA ASN A 156 1.83 -13.57 14.48
C ASN A 156 1.50 -12.59 13.34
N ILE A 157 2.41 -11.65 13.04
CA ILE A 157 2.20 -10.61 12.02
C ILE A 157 2.01 -11.23 10.62
N GLY A 158 2.63 -12.38 10.33
CA GLY A 158 2.41 -13.09 9.08
C GLY A 158 1.02 -13.73 8.94
N ARG A 159 0.27 -13.86 10.03
CA ARG A 159 -1.05 -14.50 10.09
C ARG A 159 -1.93 -13.84 11.15
N LEU A 160 -2.31 -12.60 10.91
CA LEU A 160 -3.31 -11.92 11.73
C LEU A 160 -4.70 -12.37 11.28
N ASP A 161 -5.41 -13.11 12.12
CA ASP A 161 -6.77 -13.60 11.85
C ASP A 161 -7.80 -12.46 11.94
N THR A 162 -7.80 -11.62 10.91
CA THR A 162 -8.67 -10.45 10.79
C THR A 162 -9.56 -10.53 9.57
N ILE A 163 -10.54 -9.62 9.47
CA ILE A 163 -11.47 -9.62 8.34
C ILE A 163 -10.75 -9.40 7.00
N LEU A 164 -9.52 -8.85 7.00
CA LEU A 164 -8.73 -8.66 5.78
C LEU A 164 -8.40 -9.99 5.09
N ASN A 165 -8.32 -11.09 5.84
CA ASN A 165 -8.09 -12.43 5.28
C ASN A 165 -9.22 -12.90 4.35
N LEU A 166 -10.41 -12.31 4.47
CA LEU A 166 -11.54 -12.60 3.58
C LEU A 166 -11.24 -12.23 2.12
N VAL A 167 -10.31 -11.29 1.85
CA VAL A 167 -9.86 -11.00 0.48
C VAL A 167 -9.17 -12.22 -0.12
N ASN A 168 -8.37 -12.91 0.68
CA ASN A 168 -7.63 -14.10 0.25
C ASN A 168 -8.61 -15.24 0.06
N THR A 169 -9.53 -15.42 0.99
CA THR A 169 -10.53 -16.50 0.93
C THR A 169 -11.48 -16.34 -0.25
N ASP A 170 -11.96 -15.12 -0.53
CA ASP A 170 -12.96 -14.90 -1.58
C ASP A 170 -12.37 -14.83 -2.97
N TYR A 171 -11.25 -14.14 -3.11
CA TYR A 171 -10.68 -13.84 -4.42
C TYR A 171 -9.46 -14.68 -4.75
N ASN A 172 -8.97 -15.49 -3.79
CA ASN A 172 -7.70 -16.21 -3.91
C ASN A 172 -6.53 -15.28 -4.27
N ILE A 173 -6.54 -14.04 -3.75
CA ILE A 173 -5.52 -13.02 -4.00
C ILE A 173 -4.67 -12.84 -2.75
N ILE A 174 -3.35 -13.01 -2.91
CA ILE A 174 -2.35 -12.59 -1.93
C ILE A 174 -1.87 -11.19 -2.36
N ILE A 175 -1.96 -10.21 -1.46
CA ILE A 175 -1.54 -8.82 -1.71
C ILE A 175 -0.32 -8.60 -0.82
N ASP A 176 0.87 -8.65 -1.45
CA ASP A 176 2.12 -8.56 -0.70
C ASP A 176 2.18 -7.27 0.14
N GLY A 177 2.51 -7.41 1.42
CA GLY A 177 2.56 -6.33 2.41
C GLY A 177 1.24 -5.97 3.09
N VAL A 178 0.12 -6.35 2.49
CA VAL A 178 -1.21 -6.08 3.03
C VAL A 178 -1.70 -7.27 3.83
N ASN A 179 -1.47 -8.48 3.33
CA ASN A 179 -1.80 -9.73 4.00
C ASN A 179 -0.59 -10.67 4.15
N THR A 180 0.60 -10.16 3.86
CA THR A 180 1.88 -10.82 4.15
C THR A 180 2.75 -9.87 4.95
N ALA A 181 3.65 -10.42 5.77
CA ALA A 181 4.58 -9.64 6.55
C ALA A 181 5.68 -9.04 5.66
N TYR A 182 6.01 -7.78 5.95
CA TYR A 182 7.20 -7.11 5.45
C TYR A 182 8.16 -6.80 6.56
N LEU A 183 9.44 -7.00 6.25
CA LEU A 183 10.57 -6.66 7.09
C LEU A 183 11.15 -5.32 6.66
N TYR A 184 11.56 -4.56 7.67
CA TYR A 184 12.17 -3.24 7.55
C TYR A 184 13.46 -3.20 8.34
N PHE A 185 14.59 -3.00 7.67
CA PHE A 185 15.89 -2.79 8.32
C PHE A 185 16.32 -1.33 8.19
N GLY A 186 16.36 -0.65 9.33
CA GLY A 186 16.68 0.76 9.42
C GLY A 186 18.16 1.01 9.70
N MET A 187 18.60 2.24 9.42
CA MET A 187 19.82 2.81 9.95
C MET A 187 19.54 4.25 10.38
N TRP A 188 20.52 4.93 10.96
CA TRP A 188 20.36 6.32 11.36
C TRP A 188 19.83 7.18 10.20
N LYS A 189 18.79 7.97 10.49
CA LYS A 189 18.01 8.81 9.56
C LYS A 189 17.17 8.09 8.52
N SER A 190 17.20 6.77 8.37
CA SER A 190 16.26 6.16 7.45
C SER A 190 14.83 6.45 7.91
N SER A 191 13.98 6.87 6.98
CA SER A 191 12.73 7.59 7.28
C SER A 191 11.53 7.00 6.55
N PHE A 192 10.35 7.21 7.12
CA PHE A 192 9.07 6.97 6.47
C PHE A 192 8.27 8.28 6.47
N ALA A 193 7.85 8.68 5.27
CA ALA A 193 7.19 9.95 5.04
C ALA A 193 5.76 9.99 5.54
N TRP A 194 5.16 11.17 5.56
CA TRP A 194 3.75 11.34 5.94
C TRP A 194 2.85 10.56 5.00
N HIS A 195 2.14 9.59 5.54
CA HIS A 195 1.14 8.80 4.83
C HIS A 195 0.11 8.22 5.78
N THR A 196 -0.97 7.71 5.19
CA THR A 196 -1.86 6.72 5.79
C THR A 196 -1.68 5.41 5.03
N GLU A 197 -2.04 4.29 5.66
CA GLU A 197 -1.95 2.96 5.07
C GLU A 197 -2.79 2.83 3.80
N ASP A 198 -2.44 1.87 2.93
CA ASP A 198 -3.22 1.63 1.71
C ASP A 198 -4.68 1.34 2.04
N MET A 199 -5.59 1.95 1.27
CA MET A 199 -7.03 1.93 1.54
C MET A 199 -7.42 2.40 2.96
N ASP A 200 -6.56 3.21 3.60
CA ASP A 200 -6.71 3.70 4.97
C ASP A 200 -6.91 2.55 5.98
N LEU A 201 -6.24 1.42 5.76
CA LEU A 201 -6.19 0.27 6.68
C LEU A 201 -5.55 0.61 8.03
N TYR A 202 -5.62 -0.35 8.95
CA TYR A 202 -4.71 -0.35 10.10
C TYR A 202 -3.35 -0.88 9.66
N SER A 203 -2.30 -0.57 10.42
CA SER A 203 -1.05 -1.33 10.39
C SER A 203 -0.61 -1.71 11.78
N ILE A 204 0.05 -2.86 11.87
CA ILE A 204 0.83 -3.28 13.04
C ILE A 204 2.31 -3.21 12.67
N ASN A 205 3.13 -2.72 13.58
CA ASN A 205 4.58 -2.71 13.45
C ASN A 205 5.23 -3.20 14.75
N TYR A 206 5.97 -4.30 14.69
CA TYR A 206 6.76 -4.80 15.81
C TYR A 206 8.24 -4.54 15.56
N LEU A 207 8.92 -3.91 16.52
CA LEU A 207 10.36 -3.66 16.45
C LEU A 207 11.10 -4.82 17.11
N HIS A 208 11.55 -5.80 16.32
CA HIS A 208 12.21 -7.00 16.83
C HIS A 208 13.47 -6.71 17.64
N PHE A 209 14.37 -5.89 17.09
CA PHE A 209 15.68 -5.62 17.67
C PHE A 209 16.27 -4.29 17.23
N GLY A 210 17.32 -3.87 17.92
CA GLY A 210 18.18 -2.75 17.55
C GLY A 210 17.70 -1.41 18.08
N ALA A 211 18.11 -0.34 17.40
CA ALA A 211 17.87 1.03 17.82
C ALA A 211 16.39 1.45 17.70
N PRO A 212 15.93 2.41 18.51
CA PRO A 212 14.53 2.85 18.49
C PRO A 212 14.07 3.47 17.17
N LYS A 213 12.75 3.63 17.03
CA LYS A 213 12.06 4.30 15.93
C LYS A 213 11.18 5.42 16.47
N THR A 214 11.41 6.67 16.06
CA THR A 214 10.52 7.79 16.43
C THR A 214 9.37 7.88 15.44
N TRP A 215 8.16 8.02 15.97
CA TRP A 215 6.92 8.21 15.25
C TRP A 215 6.32 9.58 15.55
N TYR A 216 5.79 10.20 14.51
CA TYR A 216 4.85 11.31 14.57
C TYR A 216 3.50 10.81 14.09
N ALA A 217 2.43 11.23 14.76
CA ALA A 217 1.06 10.88 14.37
C ALA A 217 0.17 12.11 14.44
N ILE A 218 -0.71 12.25 13.44
CA ILE A 218 -1.77 13.25 13.43
C ILE A 218 -3.09 12.52 13.72
N PRO A 219 -3.82 12.95 14.76
CA PRO A 219 -5.17 12.45 15.03
C PRO A 219 -6.04 12.46 13.75
N PRO A 220 -6.76 11.36 13.41
CA PRO A 220 -7.48 11.23 12.15
C PRO A 220 -8.45 12.38 11.85
N ALA A 221 -9.14 12.91 12.88
CA ALA A 221 -9.99 14.10 12.79
C ALA A 221 -9.31 15.37 12.24
N TYR A 222 -7.98 15.42 12.26
CA TYR A 222 -7.17 16.53 11.76
C TYR A 222 -6.38 16.18 10.49
N GLY A 223 -6.53 14.97 9.94
CA GLY A 223 -5.81 14.52 8.74
C GLY A 223 -5.99 15.44 7.54
N ARG A 224 -7.21 15.96 7.32
CA ARG A 224 -7.49 16.94 6.25
C ARG A 224 -6.77 18.28 6.42
N ARG A 225 -6.43 18.68 7.64
CA ARG A 225 -5.63 19.89 7.88
C ARG A 225 -4.19 19.67 7.42
N LEU A 226 -3.62 18.48 7.64
CA LEU A 226 -2.32 18.10 7.07
C LEU A 226 -2.39 18.12 5.55
N GLU A 227 -3.39 17.47 4.95
CA GLU A 227 -3.54 17.46 3.49
C GLU A 227 -3.62 18.87 2.92
N LYS A 228 -4.39 19.77 3.54
CA LYS A 228 -4.48 21.18 3.12
C LYS A 228 -3.10 21.86 3.16
N LEU A 229 -2.39 21.78 4.29
CA LEU A 229 -1.04 22.35 4.41
C LEU A 229 -0.10 21.77 3.34
N ALA A 230 -0.11 20.45 3.18
CA ALA A 230 0.75 19.77 2.24
C ALA A 230 0.42 20.22 0.80
N ASN A 231 -0.86 20.29 0.42
CA ASN A 231 -1.30 20.73 -0.92
C ASN A 231 -0.89 22.17 -1.22
N GLU A 232 -0.95 23.07 -0.23
CA GLU A 232 -0.49 24.45 -0.36
C GLU A 232 1.05 24.53 -0.50
N THR A 233 1.77 23.66 0.22
CA THR A 233 3.24 23.63 0.24
C THR A 233 3.84 22.95 -0.99
N PHE A 234 3.19 21.89 -1.49
CA PHE A 234 3.65 21.04 -2.60
C PHE A 234 2.64 21.07 -3.76
N SER A 235 2.30 22.28 -4.20
CA SER A 235 1.25 22.51 -5.21
C SER A 235 1.50 21.77 -6.53
N GLU A 236 2.76 21.64 -6.95
CA GLU A 236 3.14 20.92 -8.17
C GLU A 236 2.76 19.43 -8.06
N ASN A 237 3.14 18.77 -6.96
CA ASN A 237 2.79 17.37 -6.71
C ASN A 237 1.29 17.15 -6.62
N TYR A 238 0.55 18.10 -6.01
CA TYR A 238 -0.90 18.03 -5.90
C TYR A 238 -1.61 18.13 -7.26
N GLN A 239 -1.11 18.99 -8.17
CA GLN A 239 -1.65 19.12 -9.52
C GLN A 239 -1.48 17.85 -10.36
N GLU A 240 -0.47 17.03 -10.05
CA GLU A 240 -0.20 15.76 -10.73
C GLU A 240 -0.97 14.59 -10.13
N CYS A 241 -1.13 14.58 -8.81
CA CYS A 241 -1.86 13.55 -8.09
C CYS A 241 -2.53 14.15 -6.87
N ASN A 242 -3.87 14.08 -6.82
CA ASN A 242 -4.66 14.56 -5.69
C ASN A 242 -4.43 13.77 -4.38
N ALA A 243 -3.78 12.62 -4.45
CA ALA A 243 -3.43 11.76 -3.32
C ALA A 243 -1.92 11.51 -3.23
N TYR A 244 -1.08 12.47 -3.63
CA TYR A 244 0.37 12.30 -3.72
C TYR A 244 1.07 11.97 -2.39
N LEU A 245 0.44 12.23 -1.24
CA LEU A 245 0.97 11.76 0.06
C LEU A 245 1.07 10.22 0.12
N ARG A 246 0.22 9.50 -0.64
CA ARG A 246 0.33 8.04 -0.84
C ARG A 246 1.64 7.63 -1.51
N HIS A 247 2.36 8.55 -2.16
CA HIS A 247 3.66 8.25 -2.75
C HIS A 247 4.75 8.07 -1.67
N LYS A 248 4.47 8.40 -0.41
CA LYS A 248 5.39 8.28 0.73
C LYS A 248 6.72 9.01 0.50
N MET A 249 6.63 10.23 -0.06
CA MET A 249 7.79 11.08 -0.39
C MET A 249 7.80 12.42 0.37
N THR A 250 6.71 12.80 1.04
CA THR A 250 6.57 14.13 1.63
C THR A 250 6.92 14.15 3.11
N MET A 251 7.93 14.92 3.48
CA MET A 251 8.39 15.10 4.87
C MET A 251 8.08 16.52 5.34
N ILE A 252 7.34 16.64 6.45
CA ILE A 252 7.03 17.91 7.10
C ILE A 252 7.43 17.79 8.56
N SER A 253 8.26 18.71 9.04
CA SER A 253 8.80 18.69 10.39
C SER A 253 7.76 19.10 11.45
N PRO A 254 7.90 18.63 12.70
CA PRO A 254 7.09 19.08 13.82
C PRO A 254 7.08 20.61 14.03
N LYS A 255 8.16 21.29 13.65
CA LYS A 255 8.24 22.76 13.70
C LYS A 255 7.21 23.40 12.76
N VAL A 256 7.11 22.91 11.53
CA VAL A 256 6.18 23.43 10.52
C VAL A 256 4.73 23.11 10.90
N LEU A 257 4.47 21.92 11.44
CA LEU A 257 3.14 21.55 11.95
C LEU A 257 2.66 22.51 13.06
N ARG A 258 3.54 22.83 14.03
CA ARG A 258 3.23 23.81 15.08
C ARG A 258 2.97 25.20 14.52
N GLN A 259 3.76 25.65 13.55
CA GLN A 259 3.56 26.97 12.92
C GLN A 259 2.21 27.12 12.22
N HIS A 260 1.64 26.01 11.73
CA HIS A 260 0.35 25.98 11.04
C HIS A 260 -0.79 25.46 11.93
N ASN A 261 -0.58 25.38 13.25
CA ASN A 261 -1.57 24.90 14.23
C ASN A 261 -2.18 23.54 13.85
N ILE A 262 -1.35 22.61 13.36
CA ILE A 262 -1.75 21.23 13.09
C ILE A 262 -1.41 20.39 14.33
N PRO A 263 -2.42 19.83 15.02
CA PRO A 263 -2.17 18.94 16.15
C PRO A 263 -1.45 17.68 15.71
N TYR A 264 -0.40 17.32 16.44
CA TYR A 264 0.33 16.07 16.25
C TYR A 264 0.82 15.56 17.61
N ASN A 265 1.10 14.27 17.67
CA ASN A 265 1.74 13.60 18.78
C ASN A 265 3.09 13.02 18.32
N LYS A 266 3.99 12.80 19.26
CA LYS A 266 5.23 12.07 19.04
C LYS A 266 5.40 10.95 20.07
N ILE A 267 6.00 9.84 19.66
CA ILE A 267 6.39 8.74 20.55
C ILE A 267 7.61 8.01 19.96
N THR A 268 8.46 7.47 20.82
CA THR A 268 9.59 6.62 20.39
C THR A 268 9.27 5.18 20.72
N GLN A 269 9.32 4.29 19.73
CA GLN A 269 9.17 2.84 19.84
C GLN A 269 10.54 2.22 20.07
N GLU A 270 10.69 1.47 21.15
CA GLU A 270 11.88 0.70 21.50
C GLU A 270 11.74 -0.77 21.05
N ALA A 271 12.86 -1.51 21.07
CA ALA A 271 12.83 -2.93 20.71
C ALA A 271 11.92 -3.72 21.66
N GLY A 272 11.17 -4.68 21.12
CA GLY A 272 10.16 -5.42 21.85
C GLY A 272 8.80 -4.73 21.93
N GLU A 273 8.62 -3.54 21.35
CA GLU A 273 7.34 -2.82 21.37
C GLU A 273 6.59 -2.89 20.04
N ILE A 274 5.26 -2.86 20.14
CA ILE A 274 4.33 -2.87 19.02
C ILE A 274 3.72 -1.49 18.84
N MET A 275 3.61 -1.02 17.60
CA MET A 275 2.86 0.17 17.21
C MET A 275 1.66 -0.24 16.37
N ILE A 276 0.50 0.35 16.67
CA ILE A 276 -0.73 0.20 15.89
C ILE A 276 -1.11 1.54 15.30
N THR A 277 -1.14 1.64 13.97
CA THR A 277 -1.72 2.78 13.27
C THR A 277 -3.20 2.51 13.01
N PHE A 278 -4.02 3.55 13.10
CA PHE A 278 -5.46 3.45 12.90
C PHE A 278 -5.87 4.03 11.54
N PRO A 279 -7.04 3.63 11.00
CA PRO A 279 -7.58 4.15 9.76
C PRO A 279 -7.52 5.67 9.67
N PHE A 280 -6.98 6.16 8.56
CA PHE A 280 -6.78 7.58 8.26
C PHE A 280 -5.86 8.34 9.26
N GLY A 281 -5.14 7.62 10.13
CA GLY A 281 -4.13 8.17 11.03
C GLY A 281 -2.83 8.46 10.27
N TYR A 282 -2.64 9.71 9.86
CA TYR A 282 -1.40 10.13 9.20
C TYR A 282 -0.22 9.96 10.16
N HIS A 283 0.84 9.32 9.68
CA HIS A 283 2.05 9.10 10.46
C HIS A 283 3.32 9.22 9.61
N ALA A 284 4.42 9.57 10.27
CA ALA A 284 5.76 9.71 9.70
C ALA A 284 6.80 9.45 10.78
N GLY A 285 8.07 9.30 10.41
CA GLY A 285 9.10 9.08 11.42
C GLY A 285 10.45 8.68 10.87
N PHE A 286 11.35 8.31 11.78
CA PHE A 286 12.73 7.96 11.46
C PHE A 286 13.33 6.95 12.43
N ASN A 287 14.31 6.19 11.95
CA ASN A 287 15.07 5.21 12.72
C ASN A 287 16.28 5.86 13.39
N HIS A 288 16.55 5.46 14.63
CA HIS A 288 17.66 5.98 15.42
C HIS A 288 19.01 5.37 15.05
N GLY A 289 19.02 4.19 14.44
CA GLY A 289 20.23 3.42 14.14
C GLY A 289 19.87 2.10 13.47
N PHE A 290 20.80 1.14 13.47
CA PHE A 290 20.53 -0.20 12.96
C PHE A 290 19.40 -0.88 13.75
N ASN A 291 18.35 -1.30 13.07
CA ASN A 291 17.21 -2.01 13.67
C ASN A 291 16.51 -2.94 12.67
N GLY A 292 15.68 -3.85 13.18
CA GLY A 292 14.84 -4.73 12.39
C GLY A 292 13.40 -4.70 12.89
N ALA A 293 12.46 -4.37 12.01
CA ALA A 293 11.03 -4.34 12.32
C ALA A 293 10.24 -5.21 11.34
N GLU A 294 9.11 -5.72 11.80
CA GLU A 294 8.16 -6.48 11.00
C GLU A 294 6.80 -5.76 11.02
N SER A 295 6.12 -5.72 9.87
CA SER A 295 4.87 -4.99 9.72
C SER A 295 3.94 -5.67 8.73
N THR A 296 2.63 -5.47 8.92
CA THR A 296 1.62 -5.77 7.90
C THR A 296 0.40 -4.87 8.13
N ASN A 297 -0.54 -4.87 7.18
CA ASN A 297 -1.83 -4.24 7.35
C ASN A 297 -2.88 -5.22 7.91
N PHE A 298 -3.89 -4.69 8.57
CA PHE A 298 -5.03 -5.48 9.01
C PHE A 298 -6.32 -4.63 9.01
N ALA A 299 -7.46 -5.30 9.18
CA ALA A 299 -8.76 -4.63 9.16
C ALA A 299 -9.65 -5.06 10.33
N SER A 300 -10.46 -4.13 10.81
CA SER A 300 -11.60 -4.38 11.70
C SER A 300 -12.90 -3.95 11.01
N LYS A 301 -14.07 -4.27 11.58
CA LYS A 301 -15.37 -3.82 11.03
C LYS A 301 -15.44 -2.29 10.88
N ARG A 302 -14.78 -1.54 11.76
CA ARG A 302 -14.76 -0.06 11.73
C ARG A 302 -14.10 0.48 10.46
N TRP A 303 -13.09 -0.22 9.93
CA TRP A 303 -12.35 0.21 8.74
C TRP A 303 -13.22 0.29 7.48
N ILE A 304 -14.30 -0.49 7.36
CA ILE A 304 -15.07 -0.63 6.12
C ILE A 304 -15.54 0.73 5.56
N GLU A 305 -15.98 1.65 6.43
CA GLU A 305 -16.39 3.00 6.00
C GLU A 305 -15.22 3.89 5.57
N TYR A 306 -14.01 3.69 6.11
CA TYR A 306 -12.80 4.35 5.65
C TYR A 306 -12.40 3.81 4.28
N GLY A 307 -12.30 2.48 4.12
CA GLY A 307 -11.91 1.84 2.87
C GLY A 307 -12.80 2.23 1.68
N LYS A 308 -14.13 2.33 1.90
CA LYS A 308 -15.10 2.80 0.87
C LYS A 308 -14.88 4.23 0.40
N ARG A 309 -14.21 5.07 1.21
CA ARG A 309 -14.03 6.51 1.01
C ARG A 309 -12.57 6.94 0.97
N ALA A 310 -11.64 5.98 0.91
CA ALA A 310 -10.21 6.22 0.88
C ALA A 310 -9.81 6.95 -0.40
N SER A 311 -8.96 7.97 -0.27
CA SER A 311 -8.37 8.65 -1.42
C SER A 311 -7.25 7.82 -2.03
N ILE A 312 -7.48 7.29 -3.24
CA ILE A 312 -6.53 6.47 -3.98
C ILE A 312 -5.71 7.29 -4.98
N CYS A 313 -4.41 7.00 -5.06
CA CYS A 313 -3.56 7.53 -6.13
C CYS A 313 -3.96 6.91 -7.47
N ARG A 314 -4.01 7.75 -8.52
CA ARG A 314 -4.35 7.34 -9.89
C ARG A 314 -3.23 7.55 -10.90
N CYS A 315 -2.09 8.12 -10.48
CA CYS A 315 -0.98 8.40 -11.38
C CYS A 315 0.02 7.24 -11.52
N ARG A 316 -0.06 6.23 -10.64
CA ARG A 316 0.76 5.02 -10.72
C ARG A 316 -0.10 3.75 -10.79
N SER A 317 0.36 2.76 -11.55
CA SER A 317 -0.34 1.49 -11.77
C SER A 317 -0.07 0.43 -10.72
N ASP A 318 1.00 0.59 -9.95
CA ASP A 318 1.50 -0.31 -8.91
C ASP A 318 0.86 -0.07 -7.52
N MET A 319 -0.09 0.87 -7.42
CA MET A 319 -0.78 1.13 -6.16
C MET A 319 -1.74 -0.01 -5.80
N VAL A 320 -1.74 -0.39 -4.53
CA VAL A 320 -2.65 -1.39 -3.97
C VAL A 320 -4.10 -0.95 -4.16
N LYS A 321 -4.92 -1.85 -4.68
CA LYS A 321 -6.38 -1.70 -4.77
C LYS A 321 -7.03 -2.92 -4.14
N ILE A 322 -7.93 -2.68 -3.20
CA ILE A 322 -8.70 -3.74 -2.52
C ILE A 322 -10.15 -3.57 -2.91
N SER A 323 -10.77 -4.63 -3.42
CA SER A 323 -12.22 -4.61 -3.65
C SER A 323 -12.94 -4.56 -2.31
N MET A 324 -13.72 -3.50 -2.09
CA MET A 324 -14.53 -3.36 -0.89
C MET A 324 -15.75 -4.30 -0.86
N GLU A 325 -16.02 -5.01 -1.96
CA GLU A 325 -17.26 -5.77 -2.17
C GLU A 325 -17.47 -6.88 -1.15
N THR A 326 -16.44 -7.71 -0.93
CA THR A 326 -16.51 -8.80 0.06
C THR A 326 -16.90 -8.29 1.46
N PHE A 327 -16.39 -7.11 1.83
CA PHE A 327 -16.64 -6.51 3.14
C PHE A 327 -18.04 -5.92 3.24
N VAL A 328 -18.48 -5.15 2.24
CA VAL A 328 -19.82 -4.54 2.25
C VAL A 328 -20.88 -5.62 2.19
N ARG A 329 -20.72 -6.62 1.32
CA ARG A 329 -21.66 -7.74 1.17
C ARG A 329 -21.87 -8.52 2.47
N ARG A 330 -20.79 -8.73 3.26
CA ARG A 330 -20.85 -9.53 4.50
C ARG A 330 -21.24 -8.73 5.73
N PHE A 331 -20.72 -7.51 5.87
CA PHE A 331 -20.83 -6.74 7.11
C PHE A 331 -21.80 -5.57 7.02
N GLN A 332 -22.26 -5.22 5.81
CA GLN A 332 -23.26 -4.17 5.56
C GLN A 332 -24.26 -4.61 4.46
N PRO A 333 -24.87 -5.81 4.54
CA PRO A 333 -25.72 -6.35 3.48
C PRO A 333 -26.90 -5.43 3.14
N GLU A 334 -27.43 -4.70 4.12
CA GLU A 334 -28.52 -3.74 3.95
C GLU A 334 -28.15 -2.52 3.09
N ARG A 335 -26.85 -2.20 2.97
CA ARG A 335 -26.35 -1.09 2.15
C ARG A 335 -25.82 -1.57 0.80
N TYR A 336 -25.63 -2.87 0.62
CA TYR A 336 -24.90 -3.45 -0.52
C TYR A 336 -25.51 -3.07 -1.87
N ASP A 337 -26.81 -3.26 -2.06
CA ASP A 337 -27.49 -2.94 -3.32
C ASP A 337 -27.45 -1.45 -3.67
N ASN A 338 -27.58 -0.58 -2.66
CA ASN A 338 -27.48 0.87 -2.85
C ASN A 338 -26.04 1.27 -3.16
N TRP A 339 -25.06 0.61 -2.53
CA TRP A 339 -23.65 0.85 -2.78
C TRP A 339 -23.23 0.44 -4.20
N LEU A 340 -23.71 -0.71 -4.70
CA LEU A 340 -23.52 -1.12 -6.10
C LEU A 340 -24.07 -0.10 -7.10
N LYS A 341 -25.17 0.58 -6.76
CA LYS A 341 -25.77 1.64 -7.59
C LYS A 341 -25.07 3.00 -7.45
N GLY A 342 -24.03 3.11 -6.62
CA GLY A 342 -23.39 4.40 -6.28
C GLY A 342 -24.29 5.33 -5.48
N GLN A 343 -25.31 4.78 -4.81
CA GLN A 343 -26.32 5.49 -4.01
C GLN A 343 -26.09 5.33 -2.50
N ASP A 344 -25.00 4.69 -2.09
CA ASP A 344 -24.62 4.62 -0.69
C ASP A 344 -24.01 5.94 -0.21
N MET A 345 -24.91 6.83 0.17
CA MET A 345 -24.61 8.14 0.73
C MET A 345 -24.26 7.98 2.22
N GLY A 346 -23.08 8.45 2.60
CA GLY A 346 -22.64 8.44 3.99
C GLY A 346 -21.45 9.37 4.17
N CYS A 347 -20.97 9.49 5.40
CA CYS A 347 -19.81 10.30 5.71
C CYS A 347 -18.55 9.44 5.78
N HIS A 348 -17.40 10.05 5.51
CA HIS A 348 -16.14 9.53 6.04
C HIS A 348 -16.24 9.60 7.57
N PRO A 349 -15.83 8.58 8.35
CA PRO A 349 -16.06 8.58 9.80
C PRO A 349 -15.47 9.80 10.54
N GLU A 350 -14.38 10.39 10.03
CA GLU A 350 -13.77 11.62 10.57
C GLU A 350 -14.38 12.93 10.03
N GLU A 351 -15.37 12.85 9.13
CA GLU A 351 -16.09 13.99 8.57
C GLU A 351 -17.61 13.78 8.61
N PRO A 352 -18.22 13.63 9.79
CA PRO A 352 -19.64 13.28 9.92
C PRO A 352 -20.59 14.27 9.23
N GLY A 353 -20.18 15.52 9.02
CA GLY A 353 -20.96 16.56 8.33
C GLY A 353 -20.87 16.55 6.80
N LYS A 354 -19.98 15.75 6.20
CA LYS A 354 -19.75 15.75 4.74
C LYS A 354 -20.22 14.43 4.12
N ILE A 355 -21.42 14.46 3.57
CA ILE A 355 -22.00 13.30 2.90
C ILE A 355 -21.36 13.16 1.51
N CYS A 356 -20.79 12.00 1.23
CA CYS A 356 -20.31 11.60 -0.09
C CYS A 356 -20.82 10.21 -0.46
N ALA A 357 -21.07 10.01 -1.75
CA ALA A 357 -21.32 8.68 -2.29
C ALA A 357 -20.05 7.85 -2.13
N ALA A 358 -20.15 6.68 -1.49
CA ALA A 358 -19.08 5.70 -1.54
C ALA A 358 -18.91 5.23 -2.99
N ALA A 359 -17.66 5.15 -3.46
CA ALA A 359 -17.40 4.69 -4.82
C ALA A 359 -17.92 3.24 -4.96
N PRO A 360 -18.61 2.89 -6.07
CA PRO A 360 -19.01 1.52 -6.32
C PRO A 360 -17.76 0.63 -6.41
N PRO A 361 -17.88 -0.70 -6.20
CA PRO A 361 -16.73 -1.58 -6.20
C PRO A 361 -15.90 -1.40 -7.47
N THR A 362 -14.60 -1.20 -7.29
CA THR A 362 -13.65 -1.56 -8.34
C THR A 362 -13.72 -3.07 -8.46
N LEU A 363 -14.61 -3.55 -9.34
CA LEU A 363 -14.67 -4.95 -9.73
C LEU A 363 -13.25 -5.37 -10.09
N ASN A 364 -12.75 -6.40 -9.40
CA ASN A 364 -11.50 -7.03 -9.82
C ASN A 364 -11.71 -7.47 -11.27
N GLU A 365 -10.89 -6.95 -12.19
CA GLU A 365 -10.95 -7.35 -13.60
C GLU A 365 -10.83 -8.88 -13.78
N TYR A 366 -10.29 -9.57 -12.77
CA TYR A 366 -10.21 -11.02 -12.64
C TYR A 366 -11.58 -11.72 -12.71
N GLU A 367 -12.61 -11.26 -11.98
CA GLU A 367 -13.95 -11.86 -12.06
C GLU A 367 -14.61 -11.57 -13.41
N LYS A 368 -14.32 -10.41 -14.03
CA LYS A 368 -14.76 -10.15 -15.40
C LYS A 368 -14.10 -11.14 -16.37
N GLN A 369 -12.82 -11.44 -16.20
CA GLN A 369 -12.11 -12.40 -17.06
C GLN A 369 -12.55 -13.84 -16.83
N GLU A 370 -12.84 -14.26 -15.59
CA GLU A 370 -13.39 -15.59 -15.31
C GLU A 370 -14.84 -15.71 -15.78
N ASN A 371 -15.70 -14.72 -15.56
CA ASN A 371 -17.07 -14.74 -16.09
C ASN A 371 -17.09 -14.67 -17.63
N LEU A 372 -16.14 -13.97 -18.27
CA LEU A 372 -15.95 -14.00 -19.72
C LEU A 372 -15.38 -15.34 -20.24
N ARG A 373 -14.65 -16.09 -19.41
CA ARG A 373 -14.16 -17.45 -19.74
C ARG A 373 -15.26 -18.50 -19.52
N ALA A 374 -16.02 -18.38 -18.44
CA ALA A 374 -17.16 -19.25 -18.12
C ALA A 374 -18.30 -19.07 -19.14
N ALA A 375 -18.62 -17.83 -19.52
CA ALA A 375 -19.60 -17.55 -20.56
C ALA A 375 -19.18 -18.08 -21.95
N LYS A 376 -17.86 -18.13 -22.23
CA LYS A 376 -17.33 -18.75 -23.46
C LYS A 376 -17.36 -20.28 -23.43
N SER A 377 -17.23 -20.90 -22.26
CA SER A 377 -17.34 -22.36 -22.12
C SER A 377 -18.79 -22.85 -22.08
N GLU A 378 -19.75 -22.00 -21.71
CA GLU A 378 -21.19 -22.34 -21.72
C GLU A 378 -21.85 -22.16 -23.09
N GLU A 379 -21.28 -21.35 -23.99
CA GLU A 379 -21.73 -21.25 -25.40
C GLU A 379 -21.31 -22.46 -26.25
N GLU A 380 -20.36 -23.28 -25.80
CA GLU A 380 -20.00 -24.56 -26.43
C GLU A 380 -20.80 -25.73 -25.83
N SER A 381 -22.11 -25.75 -26.08
CA SER A 381 -22.90 -26.98 -25.91
C SER A 381 -22.98 -27.77 -27.24
N PRO A 382 -22.89 -29.11 -27.20
CA PRO A 382 -22.64 -29.92 -28.39
C PRO A 382 -23.89 -30.05 -29.25
N GLN A 383 -23.86 -29.49 -30.46
CA GLN A 383 -24.85 -29.79 -31.47
C GLN A 383 -24.74 -31.26 -31.90
N LYS A 384 -25.73 -32.02 -31.45
CA LYS A 384 -26.10 -33.35 -31.93
C LYS A 384 -26.18 -33.37 -33.47
N ARG A 385 -25.40 -34.26 -34.09
CA ARG A 385 -25.81 -34.99 -35.29
C ARG A 385 -25.61 -36.47 -35.03
N GLY A 386 -26.72 -37.20 -35.00
CA GLY A 386 -26.74 -38.66 -34.95
C GLY A 386 -26.82 -39.27 -36.34
N CYS A 387 -26.20 -40.45 -36.48
CA CYS A 387 -26.74 -41.63 -37.17
C CYS A 387 -25.81 -42.81 -36.80
N SER A 388 -26.22 -43.73 -35.90
CA SER A 388 -26.65 -45.14 -36.16
C SER A 388 -25.62 -46.00 -36.95
N LEU A 389 -25.20 -47.21 -36.59
CA LEU A 389 -25.72 -48.31 -35.75
C LEU A 389 -24.60 -49.34 -35.43
N ALA A 390 -24.67 -49.92 -34.22
CA ALA A 390 -24.47 -51.32 -33.79
C ALA A 390 -23.25 -52.18 -34.25
N GLY A 391 -22.59 -52.80 -33.25
CA GLY A 391 -21.83 -54.05 -33.40
C GLY A 391 -20.89 -54.37 -32.22
N ASN A 392 -21.36 -55.15 -31.25
CA ASN A 392 -20.63 -55.64 -30.06
C ASN A 392 -19.43 -56.56 -30.38
N GLY A 393 -18.43 -56.58 -29.48
CA GLY A 393 -17.46 -57.68 -29.38
C GLY A 393 -16.22 -57.43 -28.49
N CYS A 394 -16.33 -57.71 -27.18
CA CYS A 394 -15.24 -58.06 -26.24
C CYS A 394 -14.34 -59.21 -26.81
N GLU A 395 -13.07 -59.48 -26.46
CA GLU A 395 -12.26 -59.31 -25.24
C GLU A 395 -10.81 -59.82 -25.50
N ARG A 396 -9.81 -59.30 -24.73
CA ARG A 396 -8.59 -59.95 -24.14
C ARG A 396 -7.54 -60.64 -25.06
N ASN A 397 -6.22 -60.72 -24.81
CA ASN A 397 -5.27 -60.33 -23.75
C ASN A 397 -3.81 -60.61 -24.24
N ALA A 398 -2.81 -59.96 -23.60
CA ALA A 398 -1.43 -60.43 -23.27
C ALA A 398 -0.40 -60.69 -24.42
N GLU A 399 0.94 -60.51 -24.33
CA GLU A 399 1.91 -60.37 -23.22
C GLU A 399 3.34 -60.03 -23.72
N SER A 400 4.15 -59.32 -22.89
CA SER A 400 5.65 -59.41 -22.67
C SER A 400 6.66 -59.03 -23.79
N ALA A 401 7.91 -58.55 -23.60
CA ALA A 401 8.87 -58.53 -22.47
C ALA A 401 10.04 -57.49 -22.67
N GLU A 402 10.65 -57.03 -21.54
CA GLU A 402 12.12 -56.82 -21.20
C GLU A 402 13.01 -55.86 -22.05
N ASP A 403 13.97 -55.02 -21.59
CA ASP A 403 14.97 -54.95 -20.48
C ASP A 403 15.32 -53.46 -20.13
N VAL A 404 15.46 -52.99 -18.87
CA VAL A 404 16.67 -52.87 -17.99
C VAL A 404 17.92 -52.17 -18.56
N ASP A 405 18.24 -50.96 -18.10
CA ASP A 405 19.57 -50.61 -17.53
C ASP A 405 19.59 -49.26 -16.78
N ASP A 406 20.20 -49.27 -15.59
CA ASP A 406 20.37 -48.15 -14.65
C ASP A 406 21.86 -47.75 -14.63
N LYS A 407 22.20 -46.47 -14.83
CA LYS A 407 23.53 -45.91 -14.48
C LYS A 407 23.46 -44.47 -13.98
N ALA A 408 24.25 -44.25 -12.94
CA ALA A 408 24.34 -43.06 -12.11
C ALA A 408 25.17 -41.88 -12.68
N SER A 409 24.87 -40.70 -12.12
CA SER A 409 25.72 -39.53 -11.86
C SER A 409 26.27 -38.71 -13.04
N VAL A 410 25.96 -37.40 -13.09
CA VAL A 410 26.81 -36.28 -12.65
C VAL A 410 26.10 -34.95 -12.93
N SER A 411 26.21 -34.05 -11.95
CA SER A 411 25.80 -32.65 -11.90
C SER A 411 26.17 -31.77 -13.11
N SER A 412 25.29 -30.84 -13.50
CA SER A 412 25.68 -29.45 -13.78
C SER A 412 24.48 -28.51 -14.01
N TYR A 413 24.43 -27.46 -13.20
CA TYR A 413 23.91 -26.11 -13.46
C TYR A 413 22.57 -25.94 -14.19
N SER A 414 21.48 -25.88 -13.42
CA SER A 414 20.25 -25.20 -13.81
C SER A 414 20.29 -23.73 -13.36
N SER A 415 20.62 -22.85 -14.29
CA SER A 415 20.35 -21.41 -14.20
C SER A 415 18.84 -21.21 -14.32
N CYS A 416 18.18 -20.93 -13.20
CA CYS A 416 16.78 -20.53 -13.15
C CYS A 416 16.59 -19.17 -13.84
N ARG A 417 16.37 -19.18 -15.16
CA ARG A 417 15.80 -18.04 -15.89
C ARG A 417 14.31 -18.03 -15.58
N GLN A 418 13.89 -17.13 -14.68
CA GLN A 418 12.49 -16.73 -14.55
C GLN A 418 12.05 -16.09 -15.87
N LEU A 419 11.44 -16.90 -16.74
CA LEU A 419 10.70 -16.44 -17.89
C LEU A 419 9.45 -15.72 -17.40
N GLN A 420 9.46 -14.39 -17.45
CA GLN A 420 8.22 -13.61 -17.40
C GLN A 420 7.39 -13.93 -18.65
N PRO A 421 6.10 -14.31 -18.52
CA PRO A 421 5.26 -14.59 -19.67
C PRO A 421 4.92 -13.29 -20.40
N VAL A 422 5.51 -13.10 -21.57
CA VAL A 422 5.12 -12.10 -22.57
C VAL A 422 3.91 -12.63 -23.33
N VAL A 423 2.70 -12.16 -23.03
CA VAL A 423 1.51 -12.46 -23.83
C VAL A 423 1.28 -11.36 -24.87
N LYS A 424 1.51 -11.72 -26.13
CA LYS A 424 1.21 -10.91 -27.33
C LYS A 424 -0.31 -10.86 -27.55
N LEU A 425 -0.87 -9.65 -27.65
CA LEU A 425 -2.26 -9.42 -28.09
C LEU A 425 -2.44 -9.88 -29.55
N ARG A 426 -3.27 -10.91 -29.78
CA ARG A 426 -3.82 -11.25 -31.10
C ARG A 426 -5.08 -10.42 -31.36
N LYS A 427 -5.09 -9.65 -32.44
CA LYS A 427 -6.29 -9.08 -33.08
C LYS A 427 -7.11 -10.23 -33.68
N LEU A 428 -8.43 -10.20 -33.50
CA LEU A 428 -9.37 -11.07 -34.21
C LEU A 428 -10.59 -10.26 -34.73
N PRO A 429 -11.29 -10.76 -35.78
CA PRO A 429 -11.71 -9.98 -36.94
C PRO A 429 -13.17 -9.51 -36.91
N THR A 430 -13.45 -8.47 -37.70
CA THR A 430 -14.78 -7.87 -37.97
C THR A 430 -15.51 -8.61 -39.09
N ILE A 431 -16.76 -9.06 -38.92
CA ILE A 431 -17.71 -9.29 -40.03
C ILE A 431 -19.19 -9.02 -39.62
N ALA A 432 -19.81 -8.16 -40.43
CA ALA A 432 -21.20 -7.98 -40.91
C ALA A 432 -22.49 -8.21 -40.06
N SER A 433 -23.37 -7.19 -40.17
CA SER A 433 -24.79 -7.03 -39.80
C SER A 433 -25.78 -7.98 -40.50
N VAL A 434 -27.03 -8.19 -40.03
CA VAL A 434 -28.31 -7.47 -40.37
C VAL A 434 -29.49 -8.27 -39.72
N PRO A 435 -30.75 -7.79 -39.42
CA PRO A 435 -31.28 -6.57 -38.75
C PRO A 435 -32.32 -6.86 -37.60
N GLU A 436 -32.77 -5.83 -36.85
CA GLU A 436 -33.79 -5.88 -35.77
C GLU A 436 -35.25 -6.09 -36.22
N PRO A 437 -36.19 -6.39 -35.29
CA PRO A 437 -37.10 -5.29 -34.87
C PRO A 437 -37.54 -5.23 -33.39
N SER A 438 -37.67 -3.98 -32.92
CA SER A 438 -38.68 -3.39 -32.02
C SER A 438 -38.93 -3.92 -30.60
N SER A 439 -38.39 -3.22 -29.58
CA SER A 439 -39.12 -2.49 -28.51
C SER A 439 -38.19 -2.21 -27.30
N ALA A 440 -38.29 -1.00 -26.73
CA ALA A 440 -37.30 -0.36 -25.85
C ALA A 440 -37.19 -0.97 -24.42
N PRO A 441 -36.10 -0.73 -23.67
CA PRO A 441 -35.84 0.59 -23.08
C PRO A 441 -34.40 1.12 -23.26
N LYS A 442 -34.30 2.44 -23.51
CA LYS A 442 -33.05 3.20 -23.72
C LYS A 442 -32.14 3.16 -22.49
N ARG A 443 -30.93 2.59 -22.63
CA ARG A 443 -29.77 2.92 -21.77
C ARG A 443 -29.03 4.10 -22.40
N TYR A 444 -29.06 5.24 -21.71
CA TYR A 444 -28.30 6.44 -22.09
C TYR A 444 -26.83 6.27 -21.72
N ASP A 445 -25.93 6.29 -22.72
CA ASP A 445 -24.49 6.49 -22.51
C ASP A 445 -24.16 7.97 -22.75
N PHE A 446 -23.89 8.68 -21.66
CA PHE A 446 -23.57 10.11 -21.65
C PHE A 446 -22.34 10.47 -22.51
N ASN A 447 -21.37 9.55 -22.67
CA ASN A 447 -20.12 9.87 -23.36
C ASN A 447 -20.26 9.85 -24.88
N THR A 448 -21.10 8.97 -25.41
CA THR A 448 -21.28 8.84 -26.86
C THR A 448 -22.15 9.98 -27.41
N GLU A 449 -23.20 10.38 -26.70
CA GLU A 449 -24.07 11.51 -27.09
C GLU A 449 -23.30 12.85 -27.05
N ALA A 450 -22.42 13.03 -26.06
CA ALA A 450 -21.60 14.23 -25.92
C ALA A 450 -20.58 14.38 -27.06
N VAL A 451 -19.90 13.31 -27.46
CA VAL A 451 -18.92 13.34 -28.57
C VAL A 451 -19.60 13.61 -29.90
N VAL A 452 -20.77 13.02 -30.15
CA VAL A 452 -21.54 13.25 -31.38
C VAL A 452 -22.08 14.68 -31.43
N ARG A 453 -22.60 15.21 -30.31
CA ARG A 453 -23.04 16.61 -30.24
C ARG A 453 -21.91 17.61 -30.44
N VAL A 454 -20.75 17.39 -29.84
CA VAL A 454 -19.59 18.30 -29.98
C VAL A 454 -19.05 18.29 -31.41
N LYS A 455 -18.94 17.13 -32.07
CA LYS A 455 -18.53 17.07 -33.48
C LYS A 455 -19.55 17.69 -34.43
N ARG A 456 -20.85 17.51 -34.17
CA ARG A 456 -21.90 18.14 -34.98
C ARG A 456 -21.85 19.66 -34.85
N LEU A 457 -21.78 20.18 -33.62
CA LEU A 457 -21.64 21.62 -33.36
C LEU A 457 -20.37 22.20 -33.98
N TRP A 458 -19.25 21.46 -33.97
CA TRP A 458 -18.01 21.88 -34.60
C TRP A 458 -18.12 22.04 -36.12
N ASN A 459 -18.85 21.14 -36.79
CA ASN A 459 -19.01 21.18 -38.24
C ASN A 459 -20.10 22.14 -38.72
N GLU A 460 -21.06 22.49 -37.86
CA GLU A 460 -22.18 23.40 -38.17
C GLU A 460 -21.85 24.88 -37.90
N LEU A 461 -20.67 25.19 -37.34
CA LEU A 461 -20.23 26.57 -37.16
C LEU A 461 -19.90 27.22 -38.53
N PRO A 462 -20.59 28.31 -38.93
CA PRO A 462 -20.29 29.01 -40.16
C PRO A 462 -18.93 29.72 -40.04
N CYS A 463 -17.93 29.26 -40.79
CA CYS A 463 -16.63 29.92 -40.89
C CYS A 463 -16.40 30.35 -42.35
N PRO A 464 -16.47 31.66 -42.66
CA PRO A 464 -16.26 32.18 -44.02
C PRO A 464 -14.81 32.03 -44.51
N ASP A 465 -13.87 31.74 -43.61
CA ASP A 465 -12.45 31.58 -43.89
C ASP A 465 -11.99 30.14 -43.56
N ARG A 466 -11.07 29.57 -44.35
CA ARG A 466 -10.48 28.25 -44.06
C ARG A 466 -9.76 28.30 -42.70
N GLY A 467 -10.39 27.75 -41.67
CA GLY A 467 -9.86 27.74 -40.31
C GLY A 467 -8.56 26.93 -40.18
N ALA A 468 -7.60 27.48 -39.44
CA ALA A 468 -6.42 26.75 -39.00
C ALA A 468 -6.83 25.64 -38.01
N ASN A 469 -6.41 24.41 -38.27
CA ASN A 469 -6.52 23.28 -37.35
C ASN A 469 -5.93 23.65 -35.98
N LEU A 470 -6.75 23.68 -34.93
CA LEU A 470 -6.26 23.89 -33.56
C LEU A 470 -5.86 22.60 -32.84
N LEU A 471 -5.85 21.46 -33.53
CA LEU A 471 -5.12 20.27 -33.07
C LEU A 471 -4.54 19.50 -34.27
N THR A 472 -3.28 19.08 -34.11
CA THR A 472 -2.57 17.96 -34.79
C THR A 472 -1.78 18.27 -36.09
N ASN A 473 -0.49 17.89 -36.08
CA ASN A 473 0.55 17.98 -37.14
C ASN A 473 1.39 19.28 -37.25
N GLY A 474 1.86 19.83 -36.13
CA GLY A 474 2.90 20.86 -36.12
C GLY A 474 3.87 20.69 -34.94
N VAL A 475 5.17 20.79 -35.23
CA VAL A 475 6.30 20.60 -34.31
C VAL A 475 6.18 21.51 -33.08
N VAL A 476 6.01 20.89 -31.90
CA VAL A 476 6.17 21.57 -30.60
C VAL A 476 7.67 21.76 -30.35
N LYS A 477 8.21 22.92 -30.77
CA LYS A 477 9.54 23.39 -30.36
C LYS A 477 9.43 24.22 -29.08
N ASN A 478 9.43 23.50 -27.97
CA ASN A 478 10.25 23.75 -26.78
C ASN A 478 10.16 25.13 -26.08
N THR A 479 9.16 25.28 -25.20
CA THR A 479 9.39 25.92 -23.89
C THR A 479 9.75 24.82 -22.89
N LYS A 480 10.93 25.00 -22.27
CA LYS A 480 11.67 23.98 -21.52
C LYS A 480 10.84 23.27 -20.45
N ARG A 481 10.95 21.94 -20.49
CA ARG A 481 10.59 20.88 -19.50
C ARG A 481 9.13 20.42 -19.45
N MET A 482 8.89 19.43 -20.32
CA MET A 482 7.78 18.49 -20.29
C MET A 482 7.71 17.65 -19.00
N ARG A 483 6.47 17.27 -18.68
CA ARG A 483 6.05 16.33 -17.65
C ARG A 483 6.47 14.87 -17.94
N PHE A 484 7.00 14.26 -16.88
CA PHE A 484 7.11 12.85 -16.44
C PHE A 484 7.67 11.73 -17.33
N GLN A 485 8.83 11.22 -16.88
CA GLN A 485 9.16 9.79 -16.85
C GLN A 485 10.00 9.51 -15.60
N THR A 486 9.55 8.58 -14.75
CA THR A 486 10.39 7.95 -13.73
C THR A 486 11.42 7.10 -14.46
N LYS A 487 12.67 7.57 -14.53
CA LYS A 487 13.81 6.75 -14.94
C LYS A 487 14.43 6.13 -13.69
N VAL A 488 14.40 4.80 -13.62
CA VAL A 488 15.33 4.04 -12.79
C VAL A 488 16.71 4.25 -13.42
N LEU A 489 17.56 5.04 -12.77
CA LEU A 489 18.96 5.17 -13.15
C LEU A 489 19.70 3.97 -12.59
N THR A 490 19.82 2.99 -13.46
CA THR A 490 20.74 1.89 -13.33
C THR A 490 22.14 2.51 -13.64
N LEU A 491 23.02 2.68 -12.64
CA LEU A 491 24.47 3.01 -12.86
C LEU A 491 25.26 1.73 -13.20
N ASP A 492 26.00 1.74 -14.31
CA ASP A 492 26.92 0.65 -14.67
C ASP A 492 28.28 0.87 -13.97
N ASP A 493 28.86 -0.22 -13.45
CA ASP A 493 30.08 -0.24 -12.64
C ASP A 493 31.37 -0.17 -13.48
N GLU A 494 31.46 0.79 -14.40
CA GLU A 494 32.74 1.16 -15.05
C GLU A 494 32.91 2.68 -15.02
N ASP A 495 33.14 3.19 -13.79
CA ASP A 495 34.14 4.20 -13.42
C ASP A 495 34.50 4.01 -11.93
#